data_AF-A0A9P6W8J2-F1
#
_entry.id   AF-A0A9P6W8J2-F1
#
_cell.length_a   1.000
_cell.length_b   1.000
_cell.length_c   1.000
_cell.angle_alpha   90.00
_cell.angle_beta   90.00
_cell.angle_gamma   90.00
#
_symmetry.space_group_name_H-M   'P 1'
#
loop_
_entity.id
_entity.type
_entity.pdbx_description
1 polymer ?
#
loop_
_entity_poly.entity_id
_entity_poly.type
_entity_poly.pdbx_seq_one_letter_code
_entity_poly.pdbx_strand_id
1 'polypeptide(L)'
;MSDVQNDEQEIFNRISTHFPPAKIKKIMQTDEDIGKVSQATPVIAGRALELFVAMLVSQAGETARSQGNKRISSETLRDTIMNSEKFDFLREAVCGDNEAEN
;
A
#
# COMPACT_ATOMS: atom_id res chain seq x y z
N MET A 1 8.19 23.31 10.28
CA MET A 1 8.09 21.95 10.85
C MET A 1 6.63 21.55 11.15
N SER A 2 5.66 22.47 11.03
CA SER A 2 4.23 22.23 11.29
C SER A 2 3.39 21.95 10.04
N ASP A 3 3.91 22.19 8.84
CA ASP A 3 3.11 22.12 7.61
C ASP A 3 2.98 20.70 7.03
N VAL A 4 3.97 19.83 7.26
CA VAL A 4 4.01 18.47 6.69
C VAL A 4 2.97 17.52 7.31
N GLN A 5 2.55 17.76 8.56
CA GLN A 5 1.57 16.90 9.24
C GLN A 5 0.12 17.18 8.82
N ASN A 6 -0.18 18.35 8.24
CA ASN A 6 -1.53 18.70 7.80
C ASN A 6 -1.90 18.08 6.45
N ASP A 7 -0.93 17.91 5.55
CA ASP A 7 -1.18 17.37 4.20
C ASP A 7 -1.64 15.90 4.24
N GLU A 8 -1.08 15.08 5.14
CA GLU A 8 -1.49 13.68 5.28
C GLU A 8 -2.95 13.56 5.78
N GLN A 9 -3.35 14.37 6.76
CA GLN A 9 -4.71 14.36 7.30
C GLN A 9 -5.75 14.83 6.28
N GLU A 10 -5.40 15.80 5.43
CA GLU A 10 -6.29 16.26 4.38
C GLU A 10 -6.53 15.20 3.29
N ILE A 11 -5.48 14.47 2.91
CA ILE A 11 -5.58 13.33 1.99
C ILE A 11 -6.56 12.30 2.55
N PHE A 12 -6.44 11.95 3.83
CA PHE A 12 -7.32 10.97 4.47
C PHE A 12 -8.79 11.40 4.54
N ASN A 13 -9.07 12.70 4.68
CA ASN A 13 -10.45 13.21 4.71
C ASN A 13 -11.13 13.30 3.33
N ARG A 14 -10.38 13.32 2.23
CA ARG A 14 -10.94 13.42 0.86
C ARG A 14 -11.21 12.06 0.20
N ILE A 15 -10.81 10.96 0.82
CA ILE A 15 -10.96 9.62 0.25
C ILE A 15 -12.36 9.06 0.54
N SER A 16 -13.24 9.08 -0.46
CA SER A 16 -14.48 8.30 -0.47
C SER A 16 -14.18 6.91 -1.00
N THR A 17 -14.49 5.88 -0.21
CA THR A 17 -14.01 4.53 -0.53
C THR A 17 -14.73 3.94 -1.71
N HIS A 18 -13.97 3.32 -2.60
CA HIS A 18 -14.54 2.71 -3.80
C HIS A 18 -14.28 1.21 -3.89
N PHE A 19 -13.52 0.62 -2.95
CA PHE A 19 -13.35 -0.83 -2.94
C PHE A 19 -14.65 -1.56 -2.58
N PRO A 20 -15.17 -2.44 -3.45
CA PRO A 20 -16.42 -3.15 -3.17
C PRO A 20 -16.22 -4.13 -2.00
N PRO A 21 -17.02 -4.05 -0.92
CA PRO A 21 -16.90 -4.94 0.24
C PRO A 21 -16.96 -6.43 -0.13
N ALA A 22 -17.77 -6.78 -1.14
CA ALA A 22 -17.88 -8.15 -1.64
C ALA A 22 -16.57 -8.68 -2.27
N LYS A 23 -15.80 -7.83 -2.96
CA LYS A 23 -14.51 -8.22 -3.54
C LYS A 23 -13.46 -8.44 -2.44
N ILE A 24 -13.42 -7.54 -1.46
CA ILE A 24 -12.54 -7.66 -0.30
C ILE A 24 -12.86 -8.96 0.45
N LYS A 25 -14.14 -9.22 0.74
CA LYS A 25 -14.57 -10.47 1.38
C LYS A 25 -14.13 -11.69 0.58
N LYS A 26 -14.27 -11.68 -0.75
CA LYS A 26 -13.86 -12.80 -1.60
C LYS A 26 -12.35 -13.06 -1.53
N ILE A 27 -11.53 -12.01 -1.48
CA ILE A 27 -10.07 -12.12 -1.31
C ILE A 27 -9.73 -12.62 0.10
N MET A 28 -10.37 -12.08 1.14
CA MET A 28 -10.16 -12.56 2.51
C MET A 28 -10.46 -14.07 2.64
N GLN A 29 -11.53 -14.55 2.00
CA GLN A 29 -11.93 -15.95 2.05
C GLN A 29 -11.17 -16.85 1.04
N THR A 30 -10.11 -16.37 0.39
CA THR A 30 -9.17 -17.27 -0.30
C THR A 30 -8.23 -17.96 0.68
N ASP A 31 -8.08 -17.39 1.89
CA ASP A 31 -7.42 -18.02 3.00
C ASP A 31 -8.37 -19.07 3.61
N GLU A 32 -7.94 -20.33 3.65
CA GLU A 32 -8.74 -21.47 4.12
C GLU A 32 -9.07 -21.38 5.61
N ASP A 33 -8.27 -20.65 6.39
CA ASP A 33 -8.50 -20.45 7.82
C ASP A 33 -9.56 -19.36 8.11
N ILE A 34 -10.00 -18.61 7.09
CA ILE A 34 -11.00 -17.56 7.23
C ILE A 34 -12.42 -18.10 6.97
N GLY A 35 -13.16 -18.31 8.06
CA GLY A 35 -14.56 -18.73 8.03
C GLY A 35 -15.56 -17.60 7.71
N LYS A 36 -16.56 -17.40 8.58
CA LYS A 36 -17.59 -16.37 8.40
C LYS A 36 -17.04 -14.99 8.75
N VAL A 37 -17.17 -14.04 7.84
CA VAL A 37 -16.74 -12.64 8.02
C VAL A 37 -17.97 -11.74 8.23
N SER A 38 -17.90 -10.85 9.23
CA SER A 38 -18.96 -9.85 9.49
C SER A 38 -19.10 -8.86 8.32
N GLN A 39 -20.23 -8.16 8.20
CA GLN A 39 -20.40 -7.14 7.15
C GLN A 39 -19.49 -5.92 7.36
N ALA A 40 -19.14 -5.59 8.60
CA ALA A 40 -18.30 -4.43 8.90
C ALA A 40 -16.82 -4.66 8.54
N THR A 41 -16.33 -5.89 8.66
CA THR A 41 -14.90 -6.20 8.47
C THR A 41 -14.38 -5.83 7.07
N PRO A 42 -15.03 -6.22 5.95
CA PRO A 42 -14.55 -5.86 4.63
C PRO A 42 -14.64 -4.35 4.34
N VAL A 43 -15.59 -3.65 4.96
CA VAL A 43 -15.73 -2.19 4.81
C VAL A 43 -14.55 -1.47 5.45
N ILE A 44 -14.17 -1.87 6.67
CA ILE A 44 -13.02 -1.29 7.40
C ILE A 44 -11.72 -1.65 6.69
N ALA A 45 -11.55 -2.91 6.27
CA ALA A 45 -10.39 -3.34 5.51
C ALA A 45 -10.24 -2.56 4.20
N GLY A 46 -11.34 -2.25 3.50
CA GLY A 46 -11.33 -1.41 2.31
C GLY A 46 -10.82 0.00 2.58
N ARG A 47 -11.19 0.56 3.74
CA ARG A 47 -10.63 1.84 4.21
C ARG A 47 -9.15 1.74 4.48
N ALA A 48 -8.72 0.76 5.25
CA ALA A 48 -7.30 0.55 5.54
C ALA A 48 -6.47 0.37 4.26
N LEU A 49 -7.01 -0.33 3.25
CA LEU A 49 -6.38 -0.51 1.96
C LEU A 49 -6.18 0.81 1.20
N GLU A 50 -7.13 1.73 1.26
CA GLU A 50 -6.98 3.05 0.62
C GLU A 50 -5.91 3.90 1.30
N LEU A 51 -5.92 3.92 2.64
CA LEU A 51 -4.88 4.60 3.42
C LEU A 51 -3.50 4.01 3.07
N PHE A 52 -3.43 2.68 3.00
CA PHE A 52 -2.21 1.96 2.63
C PHE A 52 -1.72 2.34 1.22
N VAL A 53 -2.60 2.35 0.21
CA VAL A 53 -2.24 2.74 -1.17
C VAL A 53 -1.77 4.19 -1.22
N ALA A 54 -2.45 5.10 -0.51
CA ALA A 54 -2.04 6.50 -0.43
C ALA A 54 -0.65 6.64 0.18
N MET A 55 -0.39 5.96 1.30
CA MET A 55 0.92 5.94 1.95
C MET A 55 2.03 5.40 1.03
N LEU A 56 1.77 4.27 0.35
CA LEU A 56 2.73 3.66 -0.56
C LEU A 56 3.05 4.58 -1.75
N VAL A 57 2.03 5.16 -2.38
CA VAL A 57 2.19 6.07 -3.52
C VAL A 57 2.89 7.36 -3.11
N SER A 58 2.57 7.92 -1.94
CA SER A 58 3.26 9.11 -1.41
C SER A 58 4.74 8.85 -1.22
N GLN A 59 5.11 7.77 -0.53
CA GLN A 59 6.51 7.42 -0.30
C GLN A 59 7.24 7.10 -1.62
N ALA A 60 6.60 6.36 -2.53
CA ALA A 60 7.17 6.07 -3.84
C ALA A 60 7.34 7.34 -4.69
N GLY A 61 6.44 8.32 -4.55
CA GLY A 61 6.57 9.63 -5.17
C GLY A 61 7.76 10.42 -4.61
N GLU A 62 8.04 10.34 -3.32
CA GLU A 62 9.23 10.94 -2.71
C GLU A 62 10.52 10.30 -3.22
N THR A 63 10.57 8.97 -3.25
CA THR A 63 11.71 8.23 -3.82
C THR A 63 11.92 8.58 -5.30
N ALA A 64 10.84 8.68 -6.10
CA ALA A 64 10.95 9.09 -7.50
C ALA A 64 11.57 10.48 -7.62
N ARG A 65 11.10 11.43 -6.80
CA ARG A 65 11.59 12.82 -6.81
C ARG A 65 13.06 12.91 -6.38
N SER A 66 13.49 12.14 -5.37
CA SER A 66 14.88 12.13 -4.94
C SER A 66 15.82 11.53 -6.00
N GLN A 67 15.32 10.61 -6.82
CA GLN A 67 16.00 10.05 -7.99
C GLN A 67 15.96 10.96 -9.23
N GLY A 68 15.27 12.11 -9.18
CA GLY A 68 15.08 13.00 -10.33
C GLY A 68 14.02 12.53 -11.34
N ASN A 69 13.24 11.50 -11.00
CA ASN A 69 12.20 10.93 -11.84
C ASN A 69 10.86 11.67 -11.67
N LYS A 70 10.16 11.90 -12.79
CA LYS A 70 8.81 12.50 -12.80
C LYS A 70 7.68 11.48 -12.71
N ARG A 71 8.00 10.19 -12.73
CA ARG A 71 7.06 9.06 -12.73
C ARG A 71 7.57 7.99 -11.78
N ILE A 72 6.65 7.32 -11.08
CA ILE A 72 6.98 6.13 -10.29
C ILE A 72 7.21 4.99 -11.27
N SER A 73 8.44 4.46 -11.32
CA SER A 73 8.81 3.27 -12.08
C SER A 73 8.76 2.02 -11.19
N SER A 74 8.91 0.84 -11.79
CA SER A 74 9.06 -0.41 -11.05
C SER A 74 10.30 -0.41 -10.15
N GLU A 75 11.41 0.17 -10.62
CA GLU A 75 12.65 0.33 -9.86
C GLU A 75 12.46 1.24 -8.66
N THR A 76 11.86 2.42 -8.85
CA THR A 76 11.53 3.31 -7.74
C THR A 76 10.66 2.63 -6.69
N LEU A 77 9.63 1.87 -7.12
CA LEU A 77 8.75 1.16 -6.20
C LEU A 77 9.51 0.08 -5.42
N ARG A 78 10.41 -0.66 -6.09
CA ARG A 78 11.30 -1.62 -5.45
C ARG A 78 12.15 -0.94 -4.39
N ASP A 79 12.79 0.18 -4.71
CA ASP A 79 13.63 0.93 -3.78
C ASP A 79 12.83 1.45 -2.57
N THR A 80 11.62 1.95 -2.80
CA THR A 80 10.72 2.40 -1.72
C THR A 80 10.39 1.26 -0.76
N ILE A 81 10.07 0.08 -1.28
CA ILE A 81 9.80 -1.11 -0.46
C ILE A 81 11.06 -1.55 0.27
N MET A 82 12.21 -1.55 -0.43
CA MET A 82 13.47 -2.03 0.15
C MET A 82 14.00 -1.13 1.27
N ASN A 83 13.66 0.14 1.26
CA ASN A 83 14.12 1.13 2.23
C ASN A 83 13.11 1.45 3.35
N SER A 84 12.00 0.69 3.45
CA SER A 84 10.95 0.92 4.44
C SER A 84 10.55 -0.38 5.14
N GLU A 85 10.77 -0.47 6.46
CA GLU A 85 10.30 -1.60 7.28
C GLU A 85 8.77 -1.75 7.25
N LYS A 86 8.03 -0.65 7.06
CA LYS A 86 6.56 -0.69 6.97
C LYS A 86 6.05 -1.47 5.76
N PHE A 87 6.87 -1.60 4.71
CA PHE A 87 6.52 -2.29 3.47
C PHE A 87 7.19 -3.65 3.34
N ASP A 88 7.78 -4.18 4.42
CA ASP A 88 8.55 -5.43 4.40
C ASP A 88 7.74 -6.62 3.85
N PHE A 89 6.45 -6.68 4.20
CA PHE A 89 5.52 -7.69 3.69
C PHE A 89 5.33 -7.71 2.17
N LEU A 90 5.78 -6.68 1.45
CA LEU A 90 5.76 -6.61 -0.01
C LEU A 90 7.06 -7.07 -0.67
N ARG A 91 8.15 -7.27 0.08
CA ARG A 91 9.47 -7.58 -0.50
C ARG A 91 9.45 -8.85 -1.31
N GLU A 92 8.94 -9.93 -0.75
CA GLU A 92 8.85 -11.22 -1.43
C GLU A 92 8.04 -11.10 -2.74
N ALA A 93 6.89 -10.43 -2.69
CA ALA A 93 6.00 -10.29 -3.83
C ALA A 93 6.53 -9.37 -4.94
N VAL A 94 7.32 -8.35 -4.61
CA VAL A 94 7.74 -7.29 -5.57
C VAL A 94 9.21 -7.43 -5.99
N CYS A 95 10.08 -7.88 -5.09
CA CYS A 95 11.51 -8.01 -5.37
C CYS A 95 11.88 -9.41 -5.87
N GLY A 96 11.11 -10.43 -5.49
CA GLY A 96 11.41 -11.84 -5.72
C GLY A 96 12.75 -12.27 -5.11
N ASP A 97 12.99 -13.57 -5.03
CA ASP A 97 14.31 -14.12 -4.73
C ASP A 97 15.24 -13.94 -5.95
N ASN A 98 15.69 -12.71 -6.22
CA ASN A 98 16.83 -12.48 -7.12
C ASN A 98 18.15 -12.51 -6.32
N GLU A 99 18.29 -13.51 -5.44
CA GLU A 99 19.52 -13.85 -4.73
C GLU A 99 19.92 -15.30 -5.06
N ALA A 100 20.24 -15.59 -6.31
CA ALA A 100 21.17 -16.67 -6.70
C ALA A 100 21.36 -16.66 -8.22
N GLU A 101 22.37 -15.96 -8.70
CA GLU A 101 23.27 -16.39 -9.79
C GLU A 101 24.27 -15.26 -10.09
N ASN A 102 25.35 -15.22 -9.30
CA ASN A 102 26.67 -14.77 -9.73
C ASN A 102 27.74 -15.43 -8.87
#